data_AF-A0A936J5Y0-F1
#
_entry.id   AF-A0A936J5Y0-F1
#
_cell.length_a   1.000
_cell.length_b   1.000
_cell.length_c   1.000
_cell.angle_alpha   90.00
_cell.angle_beta   90.00
_cell.angle_gamma   90.00
#
_symmetry.space_group_name_H-M   'P 1'
#
loop_
_entity.id
_entity.type
_entity.pdbx_description
1 polymer ?
#
loop_
_entity_poly.entity_id
_entity_poly.type
_entity_poly.pdbx_seq_one_letter_code
_entity_poly.pdbx_strand_id
1 'polypeptide(L)'
;MRRSRRRWLLGAALGLALAGSGCTPSGPRSVTLSLDQMQEKLATRFPRRYPVAGLAELNLQTPRLSLRPERNRLNAVMAVEASGPALRRTYSGSMDVDFALRFEPSDQTVRATELEVLALQLEGLPAQASTLLAGLGPTLAQQALREVVLYQVRPRDLALADSLGLQPGRMTVTPQGLVIELAPRPQP
;
A
#
# COMPACT_ATOMS: atom_id res chain seq x y z
N MET A 1 63.43 -61.87 -14.25
CA MET A 1 63.89 -61.13 -13.06
C MET A 1 62.69 -60.56 -12.31
N ARG A 2 62.64 -60.85 -10.99
CA ARG A 2 61.99 -60.14 -9.87
C ARG A 2 60.54 -59.61 -9.96
N ARG A 3 59.72 -60.30 -9.16
CA ARG A 3 58.53 -59.89 -8.38
C ARG A 3 58.55 -58.46 -7.78
N SER A 4 57.38 -57.83 -7.77
CA SER A 4 56.83 -56.97 -6.69
C SER A 4 55.32 -56.80 -6.93
N ARG A 5 54.39 -57.57 -6.34
CA ARG A 5 53.82 -57.62 -4.97
C ARG A 5 53.32 -56.29 -4.37
N ARG A 6 51.97 -56.22 -4.27
CA ARG A 6 51.12 -55.73 -3.14
C ARG A 6 51.06 -54.21 -2.95
N ARG A 7 49.96 -53.54 -2.55
CA ARG A 7 48.57 -53.85 -2.10
C ARG A 7 47.90 -52.47 -1.83
N TRP A 8 46.59 -52.50 -1.52
CA TRP A 8 45.81 -51.60 -0.63
C TRP A 8 44.73 -50.74 -1.31
N LEU A 9 43.49 -51.27 -1.33
CA LEU A 9 42.25 -50.79 -0.67
C LEU A 9 41.32 -50.01 -1.61
N LEU A 10 40.18 -50.57 -2.02
CA LEU A 10 38.88 -50.52 -1.33
C LEU A 10 38.44 -49.10 -0.95
N GLY A 11 37.51 -48.56 -1.73
CA GLY A 11 36.82 -47.31 -1.48
C GLY A 11 35.57 -47.18 -2.35
N ALA A 12 34.66 -48.16 -2.26
CA ALA A 12 33.29 -48.00 -2.75
C ALA A 12 32.48 -47.25 -1.69
N ALA A 13 32.15 -45.98 -1.96
CA ALA A 13 31.15 -45.25 -1.21
C ALA A 13 30.24 -44.54 -2.22
N LEU A 14 29.16 -45.24 -2.55
CA LEU A 14 28.01 -44.75 -3.30
C LEU A 14 27.25 -43.77 -2.40
N GLY A 15 27.59 -42.49 -2.47
CA GLY A 15 26.86 -41.42 -1.79
C GLY A 15 25.65 -41.02 -2.62
N LEU A 16 24.47 -41.47 -2.20
CA LEU A 16 23.16 -41.10 -2.74
C LEU A 16 23.00 -39.57 -2.75
N ALA A 17 22.99 -38.97 -3.93
CA ALA A 17 22.56 -37.59 -4.12
C ALA A 17 21.03 -37.54 -3.97
N LEU A 18 20.53 -37.24 -2.77
CA LEU A 18 19.15 -36.80 -2.58
C LEU A 18 19.03 -35.39 -3.17
N ALA A 19 18.68 -35.35 -4.46
CA ALA A 19 18.16 -34.16 -5.10
C ALA A 19 16.84 -33.79 -4.41
N GLY A 20 16.89 -32.86 -3.47
CA GLY A 20 15.71 -32.20 -2.94
C GLY A 20 15.07 -31.40 -4.07
N SER A 21 14.05 -31.98 -4.71
CA SER A 21 13.13 -31.26 -5.59
C SER A 21 12.32 -30.29 -4.73
N GLY A 22 12.91 -29.13 -4.44
CA GLY A 22 12.14 -27.97 -4.01
C GLY A 22 11.24 -27.59 -5.18
N CYS A 23 9.98 -27.99 -5.13
CA CYS A 23 8.94 -27.46 -6.01
C CYS A 23 8.84 -25.96 -5.73
N THR A 24 9.60 -25.16 -6.47
CA THR A 24 9.42 -23.72 -6.48
C THR A 24 8.09 -23.45 -7.17
N PRO A 25 7.11 -22.83 -6.50
CA PRO A 25 5.87 -22.47 -7.18
C PRO A 25 6.23 -21.51 -8.33
N SER A 26 5.99 -21.94 -9.56
CA SER A 26 6.38 -21.27 -10.81
C SER A 26 5.37 -20.18 -11.25
N GLY A 27 4.62 -19.62 -10.30
CA GLY A 27 3.69 -18.52 -10.54
C GLY A 27 4.39 -17.16 -10.58
N PRO A 28 3.75 -16.13 -11.19
CA PRO A 28 4.25 -14.77 -11.13
C PRO A 28 4.40 -14.35 -9.66
N ARG A 29 5.58 -13.88 -9.28
CA ARG A 29 5.90 -13.46 -7.91
C ARG A 29 5.44 -12.05 -7.58
N SER A 30 4.82 -11.36 -8.54
CA SER A 30 4.28 -10.03 -8.35
C SER A 30 3.12 -9.75 -9.31
N VAL A 31 2.30 -8.79 -8.92
CA VAL A 31 1.20 -8.23 -9.71
C VAL A 31 1.42 -6.73 -9.83
N THR A 32 1.34 -6.19 -11.05
CA THR A 32 1.44 -4.75 -11.28
C THR A 32 0.06 -4.16 -11.55
N LEU A 33 -0.31 -3.13 -10.79
CA LEU A 33 -1.50 -2.32 -11.04
C LEU A 33 -1.08 -0.98 -11.65
N SER A 34 -1.60 -0.66 -12.84
CA SER A 34 -1.32 0.63 -13.47
C SER A 34 -2.00 1.79 -12.72
N LEU A 35 -1.52 3.01 -12.96
CA LEU A 35 -2.14 4.21 -12.39
C LEU A 35 -3.63 4.32 -12.77
N ASP A 36 -3.97 4.07 -14.03
CA ASP A 36 -5.35 4.13 -14.52
C ASP A 36 -6.24 3.09 -13.85
N GLN A 37 -5.75 1.86 -13.66
CA GLN A 37 -6.48 0.80 -12.95
C GLN A 37 -6.74 1.19 -11.48
N MET A 38 -5.76 1.83 -10.83
CA MET A 38 -5.93 2.35 -9.47
C MET A 38 -6.95 3.49 -9.45
N GLN A 39 -6.86 4.41 -10.40
CA GLN A 39 -7.76 5.56 -10.55
C GLN A 39 -9.22 5.14 -10.78
N GLU A 40 -9.45 4.15 -11.64
CA GLU A 40 -10.79 3.60 -11.92
C GLU A 40 -11.39 2.94 -10.68
N LYS A 41 -10.61 2.08 -10.00
CA LYS A 41 -11.05 1.46 -8.74
C LYS A 41 -11.35 2.49 -7.66
N LEU A 42 -10.53 3.54 -7.55
CA LEU A 42 -10.71 4.62 -6.60
C LEU A 42 -12.01 5.39 -6.88
N ALA A 43 -12.29 5.72 -8.14
CA ALA A 43 -13.45 6.51 -8.54
C ALA A 43 -14.79 5.89 -8.08
N THR A 44 -14.88 4.54 -8.01
CA THR A 44 -16.08 3.84 -7.52
C THR A 44 -16.38 4.06 -6.02
N ARG A 45 -15.43 4.60 -5.25
CA ARG A 45 -15.51 4.74 -3.79
C ARG A 45 -15.71 6.17 -3.32
N PHE A 46 -15.74 7.12 -4.24
CA PHE A 46 -15.89 8.54 -3.95
C PHE A 46 -17.22 9.05 -4.54
N PRO A 47 -17.79 10.12 -3.95
CA PRO A 47 -17.26 10.94 -2.85
C PRO A 47 -17.27 10.22 -1.49
N ARG A 48 -16.46 10.71 -0.54
CA ARG A 48 -16.37 10.18 0.83
C ARG A 48 -16.49 11.29 1.87
N ARG A 49 -17.22 11.02 2.95
CA ARG A 49 -17.37 11.94 4.08
C ARG A 49 -16.48 11.51 5.24
N TYR A 50 -15.72 12.44 5.78
CA TYR A 50 -14.85 12.22 6.93
C TYR A 50 -15.20 13.19 8.05
N PRO A 51 -15.67 12.70 9.21
CA PRO A 51 -15.93 13.56 10.36
C PRO A 51 -14.62 14.01 11.01
N VAL A 52 -14.51 15.30 11.32
CA VAL A 52 -13.37 15.91 11.99
C VAL A 52 -13.78 16.28 13.41
N ALA A 53 -13.52 15.36 14.34
CA ALA A 53 -13.74 15.53 15.79
C ALA A 53 -15.13 16.07 16.18
N GLY A 54 -16.17 15.80 15.38
CA GLY A 54 -17.54 16.31 15.59
C GLY A 54 -17.73 17.82 15.33
N LEU A 55 -16.68 18.54 14.94
CA LEU A 55 -16.70 19.98 14.70
C LEU A 55 -17.03 20.31 13.25
N ALA A 56 -16.54 19.48 12.33
CA ALA A 56 -16.73 19.60 10.90
C ALA A 56 -16.84 18.21 10.26
N GLU A 57 -17.31 18.20 9.03
CA GLU A 57 -17.32 17.07 8.11
C GLU A 57 -16.64 17.53 6.82
N LEU A 58 -15.67 16.74 6.34
CA LEU A 58 -15.03 16.92 5.06
C LEU A 58 -15.67 15.97 4.05
N ASN A 59 -16.29 16.53 3.03
CA ASN A 59 -16.75 15.82 1.85
C ASN A 59 -15.63 15.82 0.80
N LEU A 60 -14.91 14.70 0.70
CA LEU A 60 -13.82 14.50 -0.23
C LEU A 60 -14.37 14.03 -1.57
N GLN A 61 -14.02 14.73 -2.64
CA GLN A 61 -14.36 14.36 -4.00
C GLN A 61 -13.37 13.33 -4.55
N THR A 62 -13.66 12.77 -5.73
CA THR A 62 -12.78 11.79 -6.38
C THR A 62 -11.37 12.35 -6.55
N PRO A 63 -10.34 11.71 -5.95
CA PRO A 63 -8.97 12.18 -6.07
C PRO A 63 -8.39 11.88 -7.44
N ARG A 64 -7.44 12.70 -7.88
CA ARG A 64 -6.50 12.36 -8.95
C ARG A 64 -5.23 11.80 -8.34
N LEU A 65 -4.88 10.58 -8.72
CA LEU A 65 -3.67 9.92 -8.25
C LEU A 65 -2.46 10.28 -9.11
N SER A 66 -1.29 10.34 -8.50
CA SER A 66 -0.01 10.32 -9.20
C SER A 66 1.01 9.43 -8.47
N LEU A 67 1.98 8.92 -9.23
CA LEU A 67 3.02 8.01 -8.74
C LEU A 67 4.21 8.85 -8.23
N ARG A 68 4.74 8.52 -7.05
CA ARG A 68 5.93 9.14 -6.45
C ARG A 68 6.98 8.06 -6.16
N PRO A 69 7.55 7.42 -7.19
CA PRO A 69 8.42 6.25 -7.01
C PRO A 69 9.69 6.56 -6.22
N GLU A 70 10.21 7.78 -6.28
CA GLU A 70 11.40 8.23 -5.55
C GLU A 70 11.20 8.16 -4.03
N ARG A 71 9.95 8.23 -3.57
CA ARG A 71 9.55 8.13 -2.16
C ARG A 71 8.84 6.81 -1.83
N ASN A 72 8.65 5.91 -2.81
CA ASN A 72 7.78 4.74 -2.72
C ASN A 72 6.34 5.08 -2.26
N ARG A 73 5.75 6.16 -2.80
CA ARG A 73 4.45 6.70 -2.36
C ARG A 73 3.52 7.00 -3.51
N LEU A 74 2.23 7.12 -3.17
CA LEU A 74 1.23 7.74 -4.04
C LEU A 74 0.93 9.14 -3.53
N ASN A 75 0.61 10.02 -4.48
CA ASN A 75 0.05 11.33 -4.19
C ASN A 75 -1.41 11.34 -4.64
N ALA A 76 -2.26 12.04 -3.88
CA ALA A 76 -3.65 12.25 -4.23
C ALA A 76 -4.03 13.72 -4.05
N VAL A 77 -4.47 14.36 -5.14
CA VAL A 77 -5.04 15.71 -5.12
C VAL A 77 -6.54 15.61 -5.33
N MET A 78 -7.32 16.23 -4.45
CA MET A 78 -8.78 16.16 -4.50
C MET A 78 -9.43 17.49 -4.13
N ALA A 79 -10.60 17.75 -4.70
CA ALA A 79 -11.48 18.80 -4.22
C ALA A 79 -12.14 18.35 -2.90
N VAL A 80 -12.34 19.30 -1.99
CA VAL A 80 -12.96 19.05 -0.69
C VAL A 80 -14.01 20.11 -0.39
N GLU A 81 -15.06 19.72 0.32
CA GLU A 81 -16.00 20.65 0.91
C GLU A 81 -16.04 20.42 2.42
N ALA A 82 -15.87 21.48 3.20
CA ALA A 82 -15.92 21.45 4.65
C ALA A 82 -17.21 22.10 5.14
N SER A 83 -17.99 21.39 5.95
CA SER A 83 -19.22 21.91 6.56
C SER A 83 -19.32 21.42 8.01
N GLY A 84 -20.16 22.05 8.85
CA GLY A 84 -20.43 21.55 10.20
C GLY A 84 -20.62 22.64 11.25
N PRO A 85 -20.88 22.28 12.52
CA PRO A 85 -21.28 23.21 13.57
C PRO A 85 -20.25 24.30 13.88
N ALA A 86 -18.96 24.00 13.71
CA ALA A 86 -17.89 24.98 13.93
C ALA A 86 -17.70 25.95 12.75
N LEU A 87 -18.35 25.70 11.61
CA LEU A 87 -18.23 26.47 10.38
C LEU A 87 -19.49 27.29 10.13
N ARG A 88 -19.31 28.57 9.76
CA ARG A 88 -20.44 29.48 9.49
C ARG A 88 -21.24 29.11 8.25
N ARG A 89 -20.62 28.39 7.33
CA ARG A 89 -21.16 27.92 6.05
C ARG A 89 -20.30 26.77 5.54
N THR A 90 -20.70 26.22 4.40
CA THR A 90 -19.86 25.29 3.65
C THR A 90 -18.73 26.03 2.95
N TYR A 91 -17.52 25.47 3.02
CA TYR A 91 -16.31 25.99 2.38
C TYR A 91 -15.79 24.96 1.38
N SER A 92 -15.65 25.35 0.12
CA SER A 92 -15.02 24.52 -0.91
C SER A 92 -13.51 24.75 -0.93
N GLY A 93 -12.77 23.79 -1.45
CA GLY A 93 -11.32 23.88 -1.53
C GLY A 93 -10.64 22.64 -2.09
N SER A 94 -9.36 22.47 -1.76
CA SER A 94 -8.55 21.34 -2.21
C SER A 94 -7.66 20.77 -1.11
N MET A 95 -7.34 19.48 -1.23
CA MET A 95 -6.43 18.75 -0.37
C MET A 95 -5.40 18.01 -1.23
N ASP A 96 -4.15 18.10 -0.81
CA ASP A 96 -3.00 17.40 -1.38
C ASP A 96 -2.38 16.50 -0.30
N VAL A 97 -2.31 15.20 -0.57
CA VAL A 97 -1.83 14.20 0.38
C VAL A 97 -0.92 13.17 -0.27
N ASP A 98 0.25 12.95 0.33
CA ASP A 98 1.10 11.80 0.02
C ASP A 98 0.86 10.67 1.04
N PHE A 99 0.95 9.42 0.59
CA PHE A 99 0.83 8.26 1.48
C PHE A 99 1.58 7.03 0.92
N ALA A 100 2.02 6.18 1.83
CA ALA A 100 2.53 4.85 1.51
C ALA A 100 1.37 3.84 1.49
N LEU A 101 1.63 2.66 0.90
CA LEU A 101 0.66 1.57 0.84
C LEU A 101 1.17 0.34 1.58
N ARG A 102 0.27 -0.29 2.33
CA ARG A 102 0.56 -1.53 3.04
C ARG A 102 -0.62 -2.50 2.92
N PHE A 103 -0.31 -3.78 2.78
CA PHE A 103 -1.29 -4.85 2.99
C PHE A 103 -1.33 -5.23 4.47
N GLU A 104 -2.53 -5.35 5.02
CA GLU A 104 -2.79 -5.87 6.36
C GLU A 104 -3.37 -7.28 6.23
N PRO A 105 -2.59 -8.32 6.57
CA PRO A 105 -3.06 -9.71 6.46
C PRO A 105 -4.20 -10.05 7.43
N SER A 106 -4.26 -9.41 8.60
CA SER A 106 -5.22 -9.75 9.66
C SER A 106 -6.68 -9.52 9.26
N ASP A 107 -6.94 -8.49 8.46
CA ASP A 107 -8.26 -8.17 7.93
C ASP A 107 -8.32 -8.13 6.40
N GLN A 108 -7.23 -8.51 5.72
CA GLN A 108 -7.10 -8.52 4.25
C GLN A 108 -7.34 -7.14 3.60
N THR A 109 -6.91 -6.05 4.25
CA THR A 109 -7.06 -4.69 3.73
C THR A 109 -5.78 -4.15 3.09
N VAL A 110 -5.94 -3.31 2.07
CA VAL A 110 -4.92 -2.36 1.61
C VAL A 110 -5.17 -1.04 2.32
N ARG A 111 -4.15 -0.56 3.03
CA ARG A 111 -4.20 0.65 3.85
C ARG A 111 -3.26 1.71 3.31
N ALA A 112 -3.72 2.96 3.34
CA ALA A 112 -2.83 4.12 3.28
C ALA A 112 -2.16 4.25 4.64
N THR A 113 -0.84 4.28 4.65
CA THR A 113 -0.01 4.45 5.84
C THR A 113 0.86 5.68 5.67
N GLU A 114 1.41 6.17 6.78
CA GLU A 114 2.29 7.34 6.78
C GLU A 114 1.66 8.50 6.01
N LEU A 115 0.42 8.89 6.32
CA LEU A 115 -0.24 9.95 5.57
C LEU A 115 0.45 11.31 5.84
N GLU A 116 0.73 12.07 4.79
CA GLU A 116 1.33 13.39 4.86
C GLU A 116 0.47 14.38 4.08
N VAL A 117 -0.26 15.24 4.79
CA VAL A 117 -1.05 16.32 4.17
C VAL A 117 -0.10 17.44 3.78
N LEU A 118 0.17 17.57 2.47
CA LEU A 118 1.06 18.59 1.92
C LEU A 118 0.39 19.96 1.89
N ALA A 119 -0.90 19.99 1.57
CA ALA A 119 -1.69 21.22 1.57
C ALA A 119 -3.17 20.93 1.85
N LEU A 120 -3.80 21.85 2.57
CA LEU A 120 -5.25 21.93 2.71
C LEU A 120 -5.66 23.39 2.59
N GLN A 121 -6.41 23.70 1.55
CA GLN A 121 -6.84 25.07 1.25
C GLN A 121 -8.35 25.09 1.18
N LEU A 122 -8.98 26.04 1.88
CA LEU A 122 -10.42 26.26 1.86
C LEU A 122 -10.67 27.72 1.48
N GLU A 123 -11.49 27.93 0.46
CA GLU A 123 -11.73 29.24 -0.13
C GLU A 123 -12.66 30.09 0.73
N GLY A 124 -12.35 31.36 0.90
CA GLY A 124 -13.19 32.30 1.63
C GLY A 124 -13.22 32.08 3.15
N LEU A 125 -12.30 31.28 3.70
CA LEU A 125 -12.05 31.25 5.14
C LEU A 125 -11.61 32.64 5.64
N PRO A 126 -12.01 33.05 6.85
CA PRO A 126 -11.44 34.22 7.50
C PRO A 126 -9.92 34.10 7.64
N ALA A 127 -9.18 35.21 7.49
CA ALA A 127 -7.72 35.21 7.51
C ALA A 127 -7.10 34.49 8.73
N GLN A 128 -7.70 34.69 9.92
CA GLN A 128 -7.26 34.02 11.14
C GLN A 128 -7.43 32.48 11.04
N ALA A 129 -8.55 32.01 10.49
CA ALA A 129 -8.83 30.59 10.32
C ALA A 129 -7.92 29.96 9.25
N SER A 130 -7.63 30.67 8.16
CA SER A 130 -6.69 30.19 7.14
C SER A 130 -5.26 30.07 7.68
N THR A 131 -4.80 31.01 8.50
CA THR A 131 -3.47 30.92 9.15
C THR A 131 -3.40 29.75 10.12
N LEU A 132 -4.45 29.53 10.91
CA LEU A 132 -4.54 28.35 11.78
C LEU A 132 -4.50 27.06 10.95
N LEU A 133 -5.28 26.98 9.87
CA LEU A 133 -5.31 25.80 9.00
C LEU A 133 -3.95 25.50 8.36
N ALA A 134 -3.25 26.54 7.88
CA ALA A 134 -1.90 26.40 7.34
C ALA A 134 -0.90 25.92 8.42
N GLY A 135 -1.04 26.41 9.65
CA GLY A 135 -0.24 25.97 10.80
C GLY A 135 -0.57 24.56 11.29
N LEU A 136 -1.76 24.03 10.96
CA LEU A 136 -2.16 22.67 11.32
C LEU A 136 -1.53 21.59 10.45
N GLY A 137 -0.92 21.91 9.30
CA GLY A 137 -0.29 20.94 8.39
C GLY A 137 0.59 19.90 9.12
N PRO A 138 1.58 20.31 9.94
CA PRO A 138 2.41 19.38 10.71
C PRO A 138 1.63 18.55 11.75
N THR A 139 0.60 19.12 12.36
CA THR A 139 -0.22 18.42 13.37
C THR A 139 -1.17 17.42 12.71
N LEU A 140 -1.74 17.77 11.55
CA LEU A 140 -2.52 16.85 10.73
C LEU A 140 -1.62 15.71 10.23
N ALA A 141 -0.38 15.98 9.83
CA ALA A 141 0.59 14.93 9.50
C ALA A 141 0.85 13.98 10.69
N GLN A 142 0.91 14.50 11.93
CA GLN A 142 1.04 13.68 13.13
C GLN A 142 -0.24 12.93 13.52
N GLN A 143 -1.41 13.52 13.32
CA GLN A 143 -2.70 12.85 13.62
C GLN A 143 -3.10 11.84 12.53
N ALA A 144 -2.58 12.01 11.31
CA ALA A 144 -2.77 11.09 10.19
C ALA A 144 -1.95 9.79 10.34
N LEU A 145 -1.30 9.58 11.49
CA LEU A 145 -0.79 8.27 11.95
C LEU A 145 -1.89 7.19 12.09
N ARG A 146 -3.16 7.51 11.82
CA ARG A 146 -4.22 6.52 11.64
C ARG A 146 -4.21 6.02 10.21
N GLU A 147 -3.90 4.74 10.04
CA GLU A 147 -3.99 4.07 8.75
C GLU A 147 -5.43 4.16 8.20
N VAL A 148 -5.56 4.46 6.91
CA VAL A 148 -6.87 4.54 6.25
C VAL A 148 -7.07 3.30 5.39
N VAL A 149 -8.13 2.53 5.66
CA VAL A 149 -8.50 1.39 4.82
C VAL A 149 -8.98 1.90 3.45
N LEU A 150 -8.16 1.67 2.42
CA LEU A 150 -8.45 2.08 1.06
C LEU A 150 -9.27 1.03 0.33
N TYR A 151 -8.91 -0.25 0.48
CA TYR A 151 -9.52 -1.36 -0.24
C TYR A 151 -9.54 -2.64 0.61
N GLN A 152 -10.70 -3.26 0.75
CA GLN A 152 -10.81 -4.62 1.26
C GLN A 152 -10.55 -5.56 0.08
N VAL A 153 -9.52 -6.41 0.18
CA VAL A 153 -9.28 -7.40 -0.88
C VAL A 153 -10.37 -8.46 -0.80
N ARG A 154 -10.99 -8.74 -1.95
CA ARG A 154 -12.06 -9.74 -2.01
C ARG A 154 -11.44 -11.13 -1.93
N PRO A 155 -12.04 -12.08 -1.20
CA PRO A 155 -11.50 -13.45 -1.09
C PRO A 155 -11.24 -14.11 -2.44
N ARG A 156 -12.12 -13.86 -3.43
CA ARG A 156 -11.96 -14.37 -4.80
C ARG A 156 -10.71 -13.86 -5.51
N ASP A 157 -10.30 -12.62 -5.21
CA ASP A 157 -9.11 -12.00 -5.80
C ASP A 157 -7.83 -12.58 -5.15
N LEU A 158 -7.94 -13.15 -3.93
CA LEU A 158 -6.84 -13.82 -3.21
C LEU A 158 -6.78 -15.33 -3.47
N ALA A 159 -7.89 -15.97 -3.85
CA ALA A 159 -8.02 -17.43 -3.93
C ALA A 159 -6.87 -18.15 -4.68
N LEU A 160 -6.38 -17.57 -5.78
CA LEU A 160 -5.25 -18.14 -6.53
C LEU A 160 -3.94 -18.04 -5.73
N ALA A 161 -3.62 -16.87 -5.20
CA ALA A 161 -2.43 -16.70 -4.34
C ALA A 161 -2.53 -17.61 -3.11
N ASP A 162 -3.71 -17.66 -2.49
CA ASP A 162 -3.99 -18.46 -1.31
C ASP A 162 -3.79 -19.96 -1.56
N SER A 163 -4.22 -20.48 -2.72
CA SER A 163 -4.02 -21.88 -3.09
C SER A 163 -2.55 -22.26 -3.27
N LEU A 164 -1.69 -21.27 -3.55
CA LEU A 164 -0.25 -21.42 -3.68
C LEU A 164 0.50 -21.15 -2.36
N GLY A 165 -0.23 -20.91 -1.26
CA GLY A 165 0.37 -20.52 0.02
C GLY A 165 1.01 -19.13 -0.02
N LEU A 166 0.55 -18.26 -0.92
CA LEU A 166 1.03 -16.89 -1.10
C LEU A 166 0.01 -15.87 -0.61
N GLN A 167 0.47 -14.66 -0.32
CA GLN A 167 -0.35 -13.50 -0.01
C GLN A 167 0.30 -12.22 -0.55
N PRO A 168 -0.46 -11.12 -0.73
CA PRO A 168 0.13 -9.82 -0.99
C PRO A 168 1.17 -9.46 0.08
N GLY A 169 2.36 -9.08 -0.36
CA GLY A 169 3.48 -8.70 0.48
C GLY A 169 3.81 -7.23 0.28
N ARG A 170 5.10 -6.97 0.02
CA ARG A 170 5.61 -5.61 -0.15
C ARG A 170 4.98 -4.93 -1.36
N MET A 171 4.58 -3.68 -1.15
CA MET A 171 4.03 -2.81 -2.18
C MET A 171 5.07 -1.78 -2.57
N THR A 172 5.42 -1.73 -3.86
CA THR A 172 6.42 -0.82 -4.41
C THR A 172 5.81 0.04 -5.50
N VAL A 173 5.88 1.36 -5.35
CA VAL A 173 5.48 2.30 -6.39
C VAL A 173 6.64 2.47 -7.37
N THR A 174 6.37 2.21 -8.64
CA THR A 174 7.32 2.40 -9.75
C THR A 174 6.75 3.40 -10.76
N PRO A 175 7.54 3.87 -11.74
CA PRO A 175 7.01 4.71 -12.82
C PRO A 175 5.89 4.04 -13.65
N GLN A 176 5.80 2.71 -13.63
CA GLN A 176 4.78 1.94 -14.38
C GLN A 176 3.50 1.69 -13.57
N GLY A 177 3.54 1.86 -12.25
CA GLY A 177 2.39 1.61 -11.37
C GLY A 177 2.79 1.05 -10.02
N LEU A 178 1.85 0.40 -9.35
CA LEU A 178 2.06 -0.27 -8.07
C LEU A 178 2.40 -1.74 -8.30
N VAL A 179 3.61 -2.14 -7.93
CA VAL A 179 4.03 -3.55 -7.91
C VAL A 179 3.74 -4.13 -6.54
N ILE A 180 2.92 -5.18 -6.51
CA ILE A 180 2.56 -5.93 -5.31
C ILE A 180 3.29 -7.27 -5.38
N GLU A 181 4.27 -7.48 -4.51
CA GLU A 181 4.95 -8.78 -4.40
C GLU A 181 4.00 -9.82 -3.78
N LEU A 182 4.15 -11.07 -4.18
CA LEU A 182 3.47 -12.21 -3.55
C LEU A 182 4.48 -12.93 -2.66
N ALA A 183 4.24 -12.89 -1.35
CA ALA A 183 5.09 -13.49 -0.34
C ALA A 183 4.48 -14.79 0.19
N PRO A 184 5.29 -15.77 0.63
CA PRO A 184 4.79 -16.93 1.35
C PRO A 184 3.98 -16.49 2.57
N ARG A 185 2.84 -17.15 2.80
CA ARG A 185 2.04 -16.93 4.00
C ARG A 185 2.79 -17.49 5.22
N PRO A 186 2.94 -16.74 6.32
CA PRO A 186 3.47 -17.27 7.57
C PRO A 186 2.62 -18.48 8.01
N GLN A 187 3.27 -19.59 8.34
CA GLN A 187 2.58 -20.72 8.97
C GLN A 187 2.31 -20.35 10.44
N PRO A 188 1.10 -20.62 10.96
CA PRO A 188 0.78 -20.40 12.36
C PRO A 188 1.60 -21.28 13.31
#